data_AF-W1IRF0-F1
#
_entry.id   AF-W1IRF0-F1
#
_cell.length_a   1.000
_cell.length_b   1.000
_cell.length_c   1.000
_cell.angle_alpha   90.00
_cell.angle_beta   90.00
_cell.angle_gamma   90.00
#
_symmetry.space_group_name_H-M   'P 1'
#
loop_
_entity.id
_entity.type
_entity.pdbx_description
1 polymer ?
#
loop_
_entity_poly.entity_id
_entity_poly.type
_entity_poly.pdbx_seq_one_letter_code
_entity_poly.pdbx_strand_id
1 'polypeptide(L)'
;MGLDIHFFSGDKQKECADKDVEVGYFRKINSLLYWVSNNVQDVNNCEEILIPKHKLEQLLADLNKLTKDNCPKLFPTADGFYFGSTEYDEDYWSEVEEVKAWVSSVLKSFDFDNYKLFFWAWW
;
A
#
# COMPACT_ATOMS: atom_id res chain seq x y z
N MET A 1 7.30 -9.28 16.17
CA MET A 1 7.39 -8.02 15.41
C MET A 1 7.33 -8.41 13.94
N GLY A 2 6.64 -7.64 13.11
CA GLY A 2 6.45 -7.94 11.70
C GLY A 2 5.99 -6.69 10.98
N LEU A 3 5.97 -6.72 9.65
CA LEU A 3 5.59 -5.58 8.84
C LEU A 3 4.12 -5.18 9.07
N ASP A 4 3.95 -3.95 9.51
CA ASP A 4 2.67 -3.27 9.68
C ASP A 4 2.64 -2.06 8.73
N ILE A 5 1.63 -2.01 7.85
CA ILE A 5 1.43 -0.94 6.86
C ILE A 5 0.12 -0.23 7.19
N HIS A 6 0.18 1.08 7.31
CA HIS A 6 -0.94 1.95 7.61
C HIS A 6 -1.12 3.02 6.54
N PHE A 7 -2.37 3.36 6.29
CA PHE A 7 -2.75 4.52 5.50
C PHE A 7 -3.57 5.45 6.38
N PHE A 8 -3.14 6.70 6.48
CA PHE A 8 -3.79 7.72 7.29
C PHE A 8 -4.30 8.86 6.42
N SER A 9 -5.41 9.48 6.83
CA SER A 9 -5.85 10.73 6.23
C SER A 9 -5.16 11.91 6.92
N GLY A 10 -4.93 13.00 6.21
CA GLY A 10 -4.56 14.28 6.83
C GLY A 10 -5.19 15.44 6.09
N ASP A 11 -5.57 16.48 6.83
CA ASP A 11 -6.12 17.71 6.23
C ASP A 11 -5.14 18.29 5.21
N LYS A 12 -5.62 18.79 4.08
CA LYS A 12 -4.74 19.45 3.09
C LYS A 12 -3.95 20.63 3.65
N GLN A 13 -4.49 21.30 4.67
CA GLN A 13 -3.84 22.42 5.37
C GLN A 13 -2.70 21.98 6.28
N LYS A 14 -2.67 20.70 6.69
CA LYS A 14 -1.58 20.12 7.47
C LYS A 14 -0.56 19.45 6.53
N GLU A 15 0.70 19.48 6.95
CA GLU A 15 1.80 18.79 6.26
C GLU A 15 2.05 17.38 6.80
N CYS A 16 1.32 16.94 7.82
CA CYS A 16 1.46 15.63 8.45
C CYS A 16 0.17 14.83 8.45
N ALA A 17 0.30 13.51 8.57
CA ALA A 17 -0.82 12.60 8.72
C ALA A 17 -1.58 12.84 10.03
N ASP A 18 -2.91 12.74 9.98
CA ASP A 18 -3.72 12.63 11.19
C ASP A 18 -3.80 11.15 11.59
N LYS A 19 -2.92 10.74 12.51
CA LYS A 19 -2.81 9.34 12.96
C LYS A 19 -4.05 8.84 13.69
N ASP A 20 -4.99 9.73 14.03
CA ASP A 20 -6.27 9.35 14.61
C ASP A 20 -7.29 8.90 13.54
N VAL A 21 -6.99 9.10 12.24
CA VAL A 21 -7.88 8.74 11.13
C VAL A 21 -7.20 7.75 10.18
N GLU A 22 -7.28 6.47 10.55
CA GLU A 22 -6.82 5.35 9.72
C GLU A 22 -7.81 5.06 8.58
N VAL A 23 -7.30 5.08 7.35
CA VAL A 23 -8.01 4.79 6.11
C VAL A 23 -7.80 3.33 5.68
N GLY A 24 -6.70 2.72 6.07
CA GLY A 24 -6.38 1.33 5.75
C GLY A 24 -5.25 0.77 6.58
N TYR A 25 -5.29 -0.54 6.80
CA TYR A 25 -4.27 -1.29 7.52
C TYR A 25 -4.01 -2.60 6.80
N PHE A 26 -2.74 -2.96 6.64
CA PHE A 26 -2.30 -4.22 6.05
C PHE A 26 -1.15 -4.80 6.85
N ARG A 27 -1.22 -6.11 7.09
CA ARG A 27 -0.20 -6.83 7.86
C ARG A 27 0.57 -7.76 6.94
N LYS A 28 1.90 -7.62 6.94
CA LYS A 28 2.85 -8.48 6.21
C LYS A 28 2.68 -8.55 4.68
N ILE A 29 1.95 -7.62 4.09
CA ILE A 29 1.87 -7.51 2.62
C ILE A 29 3.14 -6.80 2.10
N ASN A 30 4.24 -7.54 2.07
CA ASN A 30 5.55 -7.02 1.65
C ASN A 30 5.55 -6.51 0.20
N SER A 31 4.73 -7.09 -0.65
CA SER A 31 4.55 -6.70 -2.04
C SER A 31 3.97 -5.30 -2.21
N LEU A 32 3.09 -4.88 -1.29
CA LEU A 32 2.56 -3.52 -1.25
C LEU A 32 3.63 -2.50 -0.87
N LEU A 33 4.44 -2.81 0.15
CA LEU A 33 5.57 -1.95 0.55
C LEU A 33 6.54 -1.75 -0.62
N TYR A 34 6.89 -2.83 -1.32
CA TYR A 34 7.79 -2.76 -2.47
C TYR A 34 7.19 -2.00 -3.66
N TRP A 35 5.90 -2.18 -3.92
CA TRP A 35 5.23 -1.41 -4.96
C TRP A 35 5.29 0.09 -4.66
N VAL A 36 5.05 0.51 -3.41
CA VAL A 36 5.17 1.92 -2.99
C VAL A 36 6.61 2.41 -3.16
N SER A 37 7.59 1.61 -2.73
CA SER A 37 9.02 1.92 -2.88
C SER A 37 9.40 2.20 -4.34
N ASN A 38 8.94 1.35 -5.25
CA ASN A 38 9.30 1.44 -6.67
C ASN A 38 8.52 2.50 -7.45
N ASN A 39 7.29 2.81 -7.05
CA ASN A 39 6.39 3.65 -7.84
C ASN A 39 6.18 5.05 -7.27
N VAL A 40 6.46 5.27 -5.98
CA VAL A 40 6.25 6.57 -5.31
C VAL A 40 7.58 7.14 -4.85
N GLN A 41 8.22 6.51 -3.87
CA GLN A 41 9.53 6.86 -3.33
C GLN A 41 10.02 5.72 -2.43
N ASP A 42 11.32 5.66 -2.16
CA ASP A 42 11.90 4.68 -1.24
C ASP A 42 11.21 4.71 0.13
N VAL A 43 10.80 3.54 0.61
CA VAL A 43 10.08 3.38 1.88
C VAL A 43 11.07 3.12 3.01
N ASN A 44 11.27 4.10 3.90
CA ASN A 44 12.04 3.91 5.13
C ASN A 44 11.13 3.57 6.32
N ASN A 45 11.71 2.92 7.34
CA ASN A 45 11.00 2.54 8.55
C ASN A 45 10.50 3.78 9.30
N CYS A 46 9.22 3.78 9.67
CA CYS A 46 8.54 4.86 10.38
C CYS A 46 8.47 6.21 9.64
N GLU A 47 8.60 6.23 8.30
CA GLU A 47 8.47 7.44 7.49
C GLU A 47 7.06 7.62 6.91
N GLU A 48 6.58 8.86 6.88
CA GLU A 48 5.30 9.23 6.26
C GLU A 48 5.50 9.60 4.78
N ILE A 49 4.74 8.96 3.91
CA ILE A 49 4.83 9.13 2.45
C ILE A 49 3.49 9.61 1.93
N LEU A 50 3.47 10.74 1.24
CA LEU A 50 2.25 11.24 0.62
C LEU A 50 1.88 10.39 -0.62
N ILE A 51 0.70 9.78 -0.60
CA ILE A 51 0.15 9.00 -1.71
C ILE A 51 -0.91 9.84 -2.44
N PRO A 52 -0.59 10.38 -3.63
CA PRO A 52 -1.57 11.09 -4.43
C PRO A 52 -2.56 10.10 -5.08
N LYS A 53 -3.78 10.58 -5.37
CA LYS A 53 -4.85 9.77 -5.99
C LYS A 53 -4.40 8.99 -7.23
N HIS A 54 -3.64 9.63 -8.12
CA HIS A 54 -3.17 8.99 -9.36
C HIS A 54 -2.26 7.77 -9.10
N LYS A 55 -1.56 7.72 -7.95
CA LYS A 55 -0.75 6.54 -7.57
C LYS A 55 -1.63 5.39 -7.09
N LEU A 56 -2.72 5.67 -6.38
CA LEU A 56 -3.71 4.63 -6.08
C LEU A 56 -4.39 4.10 -7.35
N GLU A 57 -4.71 4.96 -8.31
CA GLU A 57 -5.23 4.54 -9.61
C GLU A 57 -4.22 3.67 -10.37
N GLN A 58 -2.93 4.04 -10.32
CA GLN A 58 -1.84 3.23 -10.88
C GLN A 58 -1.74 1.87 -10.20
N LEU A 59 -1.77 1.82 -8.86
CA LEU A 59 -1.74 0.58 -8.08
C LEU A 59 -2.89 -0.35 -8.49
N LEU A 60 -4.12 0.17 -8.54
CA LEU A 60 -5.28 -0.63 -8.95
C LEU A 60 -5.14 -1.14 -10.39
N ALA A 61 -4.62 -0.32 -11.30
CA ALA A 61 -4.40 -0.72 -12.69
C ALA A 61 -3.33 -1.82 -12.82
N ASP A 62 -2.25 -1.74 -12.05
CA ASP A 62 -1.18 -2.74 -12.02
C ASP A 62 -1.69 -4.07 -11.44
N LEU A 63 -2.40 -4.01 -10.30
CA LEU A 63 -3.01 -5.19 -9.68
C LEU A 63 -4.06 -5.85 -10.58
N ASN A 64 -4.84 -5.08 -11.35
CA ASN A 64 -5.82 -5.65 -12.28
C ASN A 64 -5.18 -6.33 -13.50
N LYS A 65 -3.94 -6.00 -13.85
CA LYS A 65 -3.16 -6.65 -14.91
C LYS A 65 -2.33 -7.83 -14.40
N LEU A 66 -2.34 -8.08 -13.10
CA LEU A 66 -1.53 -9.12 -12.50
C LEU A 66 -1.97 -10.50 -13.00
N THR A 67 -0.99 -11.32 -13.37
CA THR A 67 -1.13 -12.71 -13.74
C THR A 67 -0.04 -13.51 -13.04
N LYS A 68 -0.19 -14.85 -12.99
CA LYS A 68 0.81 -15.75 -12.40
C LYS A 68 2.21 -15.61 -13.02
N ASP A 69 2.29 -15.17 -14.28
CA ASP A 69 3.56 -15.02 -14.99
C ASP A 69 4.23 -13.66 -14.76
N ASN A 70 3.45 -12.62 -14.43
CA ASN A 70 3.96 -11.25 -14.30
C ASN A 70 4.02 -10.75 -12.86
N CYS A 71 3.40 -11.46 -11.90
CA CYS A 71 3.35 -11.06 -10.51
C CYS A 71 4.74 -10.81 -9.90
N PRO A 72 5.81 -11.59 -10.20
CA PRO A 72 7.13 -11.33 -9.62
C PRO A 72 7.83 -10.09 -10.21
N LYS A 73 7.23 -9.46 -11.22
CA LYS A 73 7.76 -8.23 -11.84
C LYS A 73 6.94 -7.00 -11.47
N LEU A 74 5.62 -7.12 -11.45
CA LEU A 74 4.71 -6.00 -11.21
C LEU A 74 4.41 -5.78 -9.72
N PHE A 75 4.30 -6.85 -8.95
CA PHE A 75 3.97 -6.78 -7.52
C PHE A 75 4.79 -7.83 -6.75
N PRO A 76 6.15 -7.71 -6.81
CA PRO A 76 7.05 -8.72 -6.29
C PRO A 76 6.92 -8.85 -4.77
N THR A 77 6.98 -10.09 -4.28
CA THR A 77 7.25 -10.34 -2.87
C THR A 77 8.70 -10.03 -2.54
N ALA A 78 8.97 -9.81 -1.26
CA ALA A 78 10.32 -9.52 -0.79
C ALA A 78 10.68 -10.26 0.47
N ASP A 79 11.92 -10.75 0.47
CA ASP A 79 12.48 -11.43 1.62
C ASP A 79 12.93 -10.43 2.69
N GLY A 80 12.81 -10.83 3.94
CA GLY A 80 13.24 -10.07 5.09
C GLY A 80 12.69 -10.67 6.38
N PHE A 81 13.46 -10.52 7.45
CA PHE A 81 13.17 -11.13 8.75
C PHE A 81 11.75 -10.79 9.29
N TYR A 82 11.20 -9.65 8.88
CA TYR A 82 9.90 -9.14 9.32
C TYR A 82 8.80 -9.22 8.24
N PHE A 83 9.14 -9.66 7.02
CA PHE A 83 8.34 -9.46 5.80
C PHE A 83 7.45 -10.64 5.42
N GLY A 84 7.57 -11.79 6.09
CA GLY A 84 6.65 -12.91 5.89
C GLY A 84 7.04 -13.82 4.73
N SER A 85 6.04 -14.42 4.07
CA SER A 85 6.26 -15.35 2.96
C SER A 85 6.71 -14.61 1.70
N THR A 86 7.51 -15.29 0.89
CA THR A 86 7.91 -14.83 -0.45
C THR A 86 7.24 -15.65 -1.56
N GLU A 87 6.39 -16.60 -1.19
CA GLU A 87 5.69 -17.48 -2.13
C GLU A 87 4.55 -16.73 -2.83
N TYR A 88 4.29 -17.08 -4.09
CA TYR A 88 3.17 -16.55 -4.89
C TYR A 88 2.01 -17.55 -4.89
N ASP A 89 1.64 -17.98 -3.69
CA ASP A 89 0.63 -19.00 -3.39
C ASP A 89 -0.77 -18.39 -3.19
N GLU A 90 -1.70 -19.16 -2.63
CA GLU A 90 -3.06 -18.72 -2.39
C GLU A 90 -3.13 -17.51 -1.43
N ASP A 91 -2.23 -17.44 -0.45
CA ASP A 91 -2.17 -16.33 0.51
C ASP A 91 -1.78 -15.04 -0.22
N TYR A 92 -0.75 -15.08 -1.08
CA TYR A 92 -0.38 -13.93 -1.91
C TYR A 92 -1.54 -13.41 -2.76
N TRP A 93 -2.28 -14.32 -3.42
CA TRP A 93 -3.41 -13.90 -4.26
C TRP A 93 -4.58 -13.36 -3.43
N SER A 94 -4.79 -13.88 -2.22
CA SER A 94 -5.76 -13.33 -1.28
C SER A 94 -5.38 -11.91 -0.86
N GLU A 95 -4.11 -11.66 -0.54
CA GLU A 95 -3.58 -10.33 -0.22
C GLU A 95 -3.74 -9.35 -1.39
N VAL A 96 -3.47 -9.78 -2.63
CA VAL A 96 -3.68 -8.96 -3.83
C VAL A 96 -5.14 -8.54 -3.96
N GLU A 97 -6.10 -9.45 -3.75
CA GLU A 97 -7.52 -9.12 -3.81
C GLU A 97 -7.97 -8.21 -2.66
N GLU A 98 -7.42 -8.40 -1.46
CA GLU A 98 -7.65 -7.50 -0.33
C GLU A 98 -7.21 -6.06 -0.63
N VAL A 99 -6.00 -5.90 -1.15
CA VAL A 99 -5.47 -4.59 -1.55
C VAL A 99 -6.31 -3.99 -2.67
N LYS A 100 -6.71 -4.76 -3.70
CA LYS A 100 -7.59 -4.27 -4.77
C LYS A 100 -8.92 -3.74 -4.23
N ALA A 101 -9.56 -4.51 -3.35
CA ALA A 101 -10.85 -4.16 -2.78
C ALA A 101 -10.74 -2.86 -1.97
N TRP A 102 -9.70 -2.74 -1.15
CA TRP A 102 -9.42 -1.53 -0.38
C TRP A 102 -9.14 -0.32 -1.28
N VAL A 103 -8.24 -0.42 -2.26
CA VAL A 103 -7.92 0.70 -3.18
C VAL A 103 -9.17 1.15 -3.93
N SER A 104 -9.98 0.20 -4.42
CA SER A 104 -11.24 0.50 -5.11
C SER A 104 -12.26 1.20 -4.20
N SER A 105 -12.32 0.83 -2.92
CA SER A 105 -13.16 1.50 -1.93
C SER A 105 -12.69 2.93 -1.67
N VAL A 106 -11.39 3.11 -1.40
CA VAL A 106 -10.78 4.41 -1.12
C VAL A 106 -10.94 5.36 -2.30
N LEU A 107 -10.70 4.91 -3.54
CA LEU A 107 -10.88 5.75 -4.73
C LEU A 107 -12.32 6.26 -4.92
N LYS A 108 -13.32 5.56 -4.36
CA LYS A 108 -14.74 5.93 -4.45
C LYS A 108 -15.22 6.79 -3.28
N SER A 109 -14.75 6.51 -2.07
CA SER A 109 -15.28 7.12 -0.84
C SER A 109 -14.39 8.22 -0.27
N PHE A 110 -13.09 8.21 -0.56
CA PHE A 110 -12.14 9.16 0.01
C PHE A 110 -12.17 10.50 -0.73
N ASP A 111 -12.23 11.59 0.03
CA ASP A 111 -12.25 12.94 -0.49
C ASP A 111 -10.83 13.49 -0.66
N PHE A 112 -10.26 13.26 -1.85
CA PHE A 112 -8.94 13.77 -2.24
C PHE A 112 -8.92 15.28 -2.49
N ASP A 113 -10.08 15.96 -2.51
CA ASP A 113 -10.16 17.40 -2.70
C ASP A 113 -9.94 18.15 -1.38
N ASN A 114 -10.29 17.55 -0.25
CA ASN A 114 -10.08 18.14 1.08
C ASN A 114 -8.96 17.47 1.88
N TYR A 115 -8.71 16.18 1.65
CA TYR A 115 -7.74 15.40 2.41
C TYR A 115 -6.59 14.88 1.56
N LYS A 116 -5.48 14.58 2.23
CA LYS A 116 -4.30 13.90 1.72
C LYS A 116 -4.25 12.50 2.33
N LEU A 117 -3.73 11.54 1.58
CA LEU A 117 -3.53 10.18 2.03
C LEU A 117 -2.03 9.95 2.28
N PHE A 118 -1.69 9.45 3.45
CA PHE A 118 -0.32 9.17 3.85
C PHE A 118 -0.14 7.68 4.05
N PHE A 119 0.93 7.12 3.51
CA PHE A 119 1.42 5.79 3.76
C PHE A 119 2.45 5.84 4.89
N TRP A 120 2.40 4.89 5.81
CA TRP A 120 3.37 4.73 6.88
C TRP A 120 3.54 3.24 7.17
N ALA A 121 4.78 2.79 7.39
CA ALA A 121 5.04 1.39 7.69
C ALA A 121 6.08 1.22 8.79
N TRP A 122 5.94 0.13 9.54
CA TRP A 122 6.82 -0.26 10.63
C TRP A 122 7.24 -1.73 10.54
N TRP A 123 8.53 -2.00 10.69
CA TRP A 123 9.11 -3.34 10.76
C TRP A 123 10.40 -3.38 11.58
#